data_AF-A0A2P9BJC0-F1
#
_entry.id   AF-A0A2P9BJC0-F1
#
_cell.length_a   1.000
_cell.length_b   1.000
_cell.length_c   1.000
_cell.angle_alpha   90.00
_cell.angle_beta   90.00
_cell.angle_gamma   90.00
#
_symmetry.space_group_name_H-M   'P 1'
#
loop_
_entity.id
_entity.type
_entity.pdbx_description
1 polymer ?
#
loop_
_entity_poly.entity_id
_entity_poly.type
_entity_poly.pdbx_seq_one_letter_code
_entity_poly.pdbx_strand_id
1 'polypeptide(L)'
;MKLNISNPLNNVQKSIEIDDEKKLLPFMEKRIGNAVPGDSIGEEFTGYVFRITGGNDKQGFPMIQGVLTNNRVRLLFKKGMKCYRPRKKGERKRKSVRGCIVGQDLSALNLTLVKKGVNEIPGLTDKAVGKKLGPKRASKIRKLFNLDKSDDVRKYVIGRAITKNGKTKFIKPKIQRLVTEKRLLRKRNLLQAKEKRRLEKKQQLKEYKQLLNKYRSELNQQHDVETTKKKKVKKSLSKTNKTASKSKLNTKQEQKDKTEKKQNKTNNLKKDKSEKKEQAKKKTKTNENTQQTKQNKPDKKNKAKK
;
A
#
# COMPACT_ATOMS: atom_id res chain seq x y z
N MET A 1 -45.63 -21.14 -12.44
CA MET A 1 -44.31 -20.60 -12.00
C MET A 1 -44.10 -19.22 -12.63
N LYS A 2 -43.56 -18.26 -11.88
CA LYS A 2 -43.30 -16.89 -12.37
C LYS A 2 -41.90 -16.75 -13.00
N LEU A 3 -41.81 -16.25 -14.23
CA LEU A 3 -40.54 -15.89 -14.87
C LEU A 3 -40.33 -14.37 -14.78
N ASN A 4 -39.26 -13.94 -14.10
CA ASN A 4 -38.84 -12.54 -14.05
C ASN A 4 -37.71 -12.33 -15.07
N ILE A 5 -38.02 -11.70 -16.19
CA ILE A 5 -37.11 -11.51 -17.32
C ILE A 5 -36.57 -10.09 -17.29
N SER A 6 -35.25 -9.95 -17.40
CA SER A 6 -34.58 -8.65 -17.44
C SER A 6 -33.79 -8.46 -18.73
N ASN A 7 -33.89 -7.27 -19.31
CA ASN A 7 -33.09 -6.84 -20.47
C ASN A 7 -32.01 -5.84 -20.00
N PRO A 8 -30.74 -6.27 -19.90
CA PRO A 8 -29.66 -5.42 -19.38
C PRO A 8 -29.28 -4.28 -20.34
N LEU A 9 -29.59 -4.38 -21.63
CA LEU A 9 -29.29 -3.34 -22.61
C LEU A 9 -30.25 -2.15 -22.42
N ASN A 10 -31.54 -2.46 -22.31
CA ASN A 10 -32.60 -1.46 -22.21
C ASN A 10 -32.88 -1.02 -20.76
N ASN A 11 -32.34 -1.72 -19.76
CA ASN A 11 -32.61 -1.52 -18.31
C ASN A 11 -34.10 -1.66 -17.96
N VAL A 12 -34.81 -2.58 -18.61
CA VAL A 12 -36.22 -2.88 -18.36
C VAL A 12 -36.37 -4.34 -17.92
N GLN A 13 -37.43 -4.63 -17.18
CA GLN A 13 -37.79 -5.96 -16.72
C GLN A 13 -39.29 -6.20 -16.89
N LYS A 14 -39.65 -7.45 -17.16
CA LYS A 14 -41.05 -7.91 -17.28
C LYS A 14 -41.18 -9.23 -16.53
N SER A 15 -42.29 -9.40 -15.81
CA SER A 15 -42.61 -10.68 -15.18
C SER A 15 -43.78 -11.32 -15.90
N ILE A 16 -43.68 -12.63 -16.13
CA ILE A 16 -44.68 -13.43 -16.84
C ILE A 16 -45.02 -14.63 -15.97
N GLU A 17 -46.28 -14.96 -15.89
CA GLU A 17 -46.77 -16.14 -15.18
C GLU A 17 -47.02 -17.25 -16.19
N ILE A 18 -46.48 -18.44 -15.91
CA ILE A 18 -46.60 -19.61 -16.78
C ILE A 18 -47.08 -20.76 -15.93
N ASP A 19 -48.27 -21.26 -16.24
CA ASP A 19 -48.85 -22.40 -15.52
C ASP A 19 -48.61 -23.73 -16.24
N ASP A 20 -48.42 -23.70 -17.57
CA ASP A 20 -48.12 -24.88 -18.37
C ASP A 20 -46.70 -25.42 -18.11
N GLU A 21 -46.63 -26.62 -17.56
CA GLU A 21 -45.38 -27.31 -17.24
C GLU A 21 -44.53 -27.59 -18.49
N LYS A 22 -45.15 -27.85 -19.66
CA LYS A 22 -44.42 -28.18 -20.89
C LYS A 22 -43.51 -27.04 -21.33
N LYS A 23 -43.99 -25.80 -21.16
CA LYS A 23 -43.23 -24.57 -21.46
C LYS A 23 -42.02 -24.40 -20.54
N LEU A 24 -42.09 -24.96 -19.33
CA LEU A 24 -41.08 -24.84 -18.28
C LEU A 24 -40.04 -25.96 -18.32
N LEU A 25 -40.31 -27.09 -18.97
CA LEU A 25 -39.41 -28.25 -19.07
C LEU A 25 -37.97 -27.88 -19.48
N PRO A 26 -37.72 -27.00 -20.48
CA PRO A 26 -36.35 -26.67 -20.88
C PRO A 26 -35.50 -25.99 -19.79
N PHE A 27 -36.15 -25.40 -18.79
CA PHE A 27 -35.47 -24.79 -17.64
C PHE A 27 -35.14 -25.81 -16.55
N MET A 28 -35.84 -26.94 -16.50
CA MET A 28 -35.64 -27.96 -15.46
C MET A 28 -34.26 -28.61 -15.59
N GLU A 29 -33.69 -28.98 -14.43
CA GLU A 29 -32.35 -29.57 -14.29
C GLU A 29 -31.19 -28.69 -14.80
N LYS A 30 -31.47 -27.48 -15.28
CA LYS A 30 -30.46 -26.49 -15.60
C LYS A 30 -29.95 -25.82 -14.32
N ARG A 31 -28.71 -25.35 -14.38
CA ARG A 31 -28.06 -24.64 -13.26
C ARG A 31 -28.12 -23.14 -13.48
N ILE A 32 -28.07 -22.39 -12.39
CA ILE A 32 -27.79 -20.94 -12.46
C ILE A 32 -26.52 -20.70 -13.27
N GLY A 33 -26.64 -19.84 -14.27
CA GLY A 33 -25.58 -19.45 -15.17
C GLY A 33 -25.73 -20.04 -16.56
N ASN A 34 -26.54 -21.08 -16.74
CA ASN A 34 -26.76 -21.72 -18.04
C ASN A 34 -27.61 -20.84 -18.95
N ALA A 35 -27.32 -20.90 -20.25
CA ALA A 35 -28.16 -20.36 -21.31
C ALA A 35 -29.24 -21.38 -21.69
N VAL A 36 -30.48 -20.91 -21.85
CA VAL A 36 -31.66 -21.71 -22.18
C VAL A 36 -32.42 -20.97 -23.30
N PRO A 37 -32.86 -21.69 -24.35
CA PRO A 37 -33.70 -21.10 -25.39
C PRO A 37 -35.05 -20.65 -24.82
N GLY A 38 -35.56 -19.53 -25.33
CA GLY A 38 -36.85 -18.96 -24.94
C GLY A 38 -38.05 -19.52 -25.74
N ASP A 39 -37.78 -20.28 -26.80
CA ASP A 39 -38.78 -20.71 -27.78
C ASP A 39 -39.97 -21.47 -27.16
N SER A 40 -39.72 -22.21 -26.07
CA SER A 40 -40.77 -22.98 -25.38
C SER A 40 -41.74 -22.14 -24.57
N ILE A 41 -41.43 -20.87 -24.27
CA ILE A 41 -42.29 -20.00 -23.47
C ILE A 41 -43.50 -19.54 -24.29
N GLY A 42 -43.27 -19.19 -25.56
CA GLY A 42 -44.28 -18.72 -26.50
C GLY A 42 -43.66 -18.14 -27.77
N GLU A 43 -44.50 -17.89 -28.78
CA GLU A 43 -44.08 -17.44 -30.11
C GLU A 43 -43.35 -16.08 -30.09
N GLU A 44 -43.72 -15.17 -29.17
CA GLU A 44 -43.04 -13.90 -28.96
C GLU A 44 -41.57 -14.07 -28.48
N PHE A 45 -41.22 -15.23 -27.93
CA PHE A 45 -39.88 -15.57 -27.45
C PHE A 45 -39.04 -16.37 -28.46
N THR A 46 -39.50 -16.50 -29.70
CA THR A 46 -38.77 -17.24 -30.73
C THR A 46 -37.42 -16.59 -31.05
N GLY A 47 -36.36 -17.39 -30.98
CA GLY A 47 -34.97 -16.98 -31.19
C GLY A 47 -34.33 -16.25 -30.00
N TYR A 48 -35.06 -16.07 -28.89
CA TYR A 48 -34.52 -15.48 -27.68
C TYR A 48 -33.68 -16.50 -26.91
N VAL A 49 -32.56 -16.04 -26.35
CA VAL A 49 -31.75 -16.84 -25.43
C VAL A 49 -31.66 -16.15 -24.09
N PHE A 50 -32.06 -16.88 -23.06
CA PHE A 50 -32.03 -16.40 -21.68
C PHE A 50 -30.94 -17.10 -20.88
N ARG A 51 -30.38 -16.38 -19.93
CA ARG A 51 -29.49 -16.96 -18.91
C ARG A 51 -30.21 -17.00 -17.57
N ILE A 52 -30.20 -18.16 -16.93
CA ILE A 52 -30.74 -18.31 -15.57
C ILE A 52 -29.81 -17.60 -14.59
N THR A 53 -30.33 -16.63 -13.84
CA THR A 53 -29.52 -15.85 -12.87
C THR A 53 -29.79 -16.24 -11.42
N GLY A 54 -30.94 -16.84 -11.15
CA GLY A 54 -31.35 -17.29 -9.82
C GLY A 54 -32.86 -17.45 -9.76
N GLY A 55 -33.40 -17.42 -8.56
CA GLY A 55 -34.82 -17.58 -8.32
C GLY A 55 -35.12 -17.71 -6.83
N ASN A 56 -36.40 -17.91 -6.53
CA ASN A 56 -36.92 -18.12 -5.20
C ASN A 56 -37.78 -19.38 -5.18
N ASP A 57 -37.55 -20.18 -4.16
CA ASP A 57 -38.37 -21.34 -3.82
C ASP A 57 -39.79 -20.90 -3.38
N LYS A 58 -40.78 -21.79 -3.37
CA LYS A 58 -42.16 -21.53 -2.92
C LYS A 58 -42.23 -20.91 -1.51
N GLN A 59 -41.34 -21.33 -0.61
CA GLN A 59 -41.22 -20.77 0.75
C GLN A 59 -40.32 -19.52 0.81
N GLY A 60 -39.96 -18.93 -0.33
CA GLY A 60 -39.20 -17.68 -0.42
C GLY A 60 -37.68 -17.82 -0.26
N PHE A 61 -37.15 -19.03 -0.04
CA PHE A 61 -35.70 -19.23 0.07
C PHE A 61 -35.01 -18.95 -1.28
N PRO A 62 -34.00 -18.04 -1.32
CA PRO A 62 -33.33 -17.70 -2.55
C PRO A 62 -32.35 -18.80 -2.98
N MET A 63 -32.22 -18.99 -4.30
CA MET A 63 -31.20 -19.85 -4.87
C MET A 63 -29.80 -19.25 -4.72
N ILE A 64 -28.79 -20.10 -4.52
CA ILE A 64 -27.38 -19.69 -4.49
C ILE A 64 -26.55 -20.51 -5.48
N GLN A 65 -25.73 -19.82 -6.26
CA GLN A 65 -24.80 -20.47 -7.19
C GLN A 65 -23.71 -21.23 -6.42
N GLY A 66 -23.40 -22.45 -6.88
CA GLY A 66 -22.36 -23.31 -6.31
C GLY A 66 -22.87 -24.40 -5.35
N VAL A 67 -24.14 -24.35 -4.94
CA VAL A 67 -24.78 -25.45 -4.21
C VAL A 67 -25.42 -26.39 -5.22
N LEU A 68 -24.75 -27.48 -5.55
CA LEU A 68 -25.12 -28.40 -6.62
C LEU A 68 -26.21 -29.41 -6.20
N THR A 69 -27.26 -28.90 -5.59
CA THR A 69 -28.45 -29.68 -5.24
C THR A 69 -29.67 -29.02 -5.88
N ASN A 70 -30.73 -29.81 -6.07
CA ASN A 70 -32.05 -29.23 -6.32
C ASN A 70 -32.57 -28.68 -4.98
N ASN A 71 -32.60 -29.51 -3.94
CA ASN A 71 -33.16 -29.21 -2.63
C ASN A 71 -32.45 -28.09 -1.84
N ARG A 72 -33.06 -27.70 -0.70
CA ARG A 72 -32.51 -26.73 0.25
C ARG A 72 -31.39 -27.33 1.10
N VAL A 73 -30.40 -26.50 1.40
CA VAL A 73 -29.26 -26.85 2.28
C VAL A 73 -29.03 -25.73 3.30
N ARG A 74 -28.61 -26.10 4.52
CA ARG A 74 -28.21 -25.14 5.56
C ARG A 74 -26.71 -24.91 5.54
N LEU A 75 -26.30 -23.71 5.13
CA LEU A 75 -24.89 -23.31 5.06
C LEU A 75 -24.54 -22.27 6.12
N LEU A 76 -23.28 -22.26 6.57
CA LEU A 76 -22.74 -21.26 7.47
C LEU A 76 -22.22 -20.05 6.67
N PHE A 77 -22.97 -18.95 6.67
CA PHE A 77 -22.63 -17.74 5.92
C PHE A 77 -21.59 -16.86 6.62
N LYS A 78 -20.73 -16.21 5.83
CA LYS A 78 -19.81 -15.14 6.25
C LYS A 78 -20.10 -13.84 5.49
N LYS A 79 -19.54 -12.72 5.95
CA LYS A 79 -19.63 -11.42 5.26
C LYS A 79 -19.17 -11.54 3.80
N GLY A 80 -19.98 -11.01 2.88
CA GLY A 80 -19.67 -10.99 1.44
C GLY A 80 -20.26 -12.16 0.64
N MET A 81 -20.79 -13.20 1.30
CA MET A 81 -21.56 -14.24 0.62
C MET A 81 -22.94 -13.71 0.18
N LYS A 82 -23.46 -14.21 -0.94
CA LYS A 82 -24.82 -13.91 -1.41
C LYS A 82 -25.87 -14.39 -0.39
N CYS A 83 -27.06 -13.79 -0.39
CA CYS A 83 -28.20 -14.15 0.48
C CYS A 83 -28.01 -13.92 2.00
N TYR A 84 -26.92 -13.26 2.41
CA TYR A 84 -26.66 -12.90 3.81
C TYR A 84 -26.03 -11.50 3.96
N ARG A 85 -26.56 -10.73 4.93
CA ARG A 85 -25.97 -9.47 5.40
C ARG A 85 -25.74 -9.59 6.91
N PRO A 86 -24.48 -9.62 7.40
CA PRO A 86 -24.20 -9.72 8.82
C PRO A 86 -24.64 -8.45 9.56
N ARG A 87 -25.09 -8.60 10.81
CA ARG A 87 -25.48 -7.48 11.68
C ARG A 87 -24.31 -7.02 12.53
N LYS A 88 -23.46 -7.95 12.99
CA LYS A 88 -22.23 -7.65 13.71
C LYS A 88 -20.98 -7.95 12.87
N LYS A 89 -19.88 -7.25 13.15
CA LYS A 89 -18.58 -7.54 12.51
C LYS A 89 -18.10 -8.92 12.96
N GLY A 90 -17.72 -9.77 12.02
CA GLY A 90 -17.26 -11.14 12.30
C GLY A 90 -18.38 -12.17 12.49
N GLU A 91 -19.65 -11.76 12.48
CA GLU A 91 -20.78 -12.68 12.61
C GLU A 91 -20.82 -13.70 11.47
N ARG A 92 -21.01 -14.97 11.83
CA ARG A 92 -21.36 -16.05 10.90
C ARG A 92 -22.70 -16.61 11.33
N LYS A 93 -23.57 -16.92 10.36
CA LYS A 93 -24.92 -17.43 10.64
C LYS A 93 -25.26 -18.60 9.73
N ARG A 94 -25.75 -19.70 10.32
CA ARG A 94 -26.32 -20.83 9.56
C ARG A 94 -27.69 -20.45 9.02
N LYS A 95 -27.87 -20.47 7.69
CA LYS A 95 -29.14 -20.18 7.02
C LYS A 95 -29.45 -21.24 5.96
N SER A 96 -30.74 -21.51 5.78
CA SER A 96 -31.24 -22.33 4.68
C SER A 96 -31.22 -21.53 3.39
N VAL A 97 -30.79 -22.15 2.30
CA VAL A 97 -30.78 -21.61 0.95
C VAL A 97 -31.17 -22.69 -0.05
N ARG A 98 -31.75 -22.29 -1.17
CA ARG A 98 -32.09 -23.20 -2.27
C ARG A 98 -30.83 -23.48 -3.10
N GLY A 99 -30.67 -24.71 -3.57
CA GLY A 99 -29.59 -25.07 -4.48
C GLY A 99 -29.66 -24.36 -5.84
N CYS A 100 -28.65 -24.56 -6.68
CA CYS A 100 -28.55 -23.87 -7.96
C CYS A 100 -29.24 -24.60 -9.12
N ILE A 101 -29.66 -25.85 -8.93
CA ILE A 101 -30.38 -26.63 -9.93
C ILE A 101 -31.84 -26.21 -9.89
N VAL A 102 -32.43 -25.97 -11.06
CA VAL A 102 -33.84 -25.58 -11.20
C VAL A 102 -34.74 -26.81 -11.05
N GLY A 103 -35.81 -26.66 -10.27
CA GLY A 103 -36.84 -27.65 -10.04
C GLY A 103 -38.24 -27.03 -10.04
N GLN A 104 -39.27 -27.87 -10.03
CA GLN A 104 -40.69 -27.48 -10.11
C GLN A 104 -41.22 -26.82 -8.83
N ASP A 105 -40.51 -26.97 -7.72
CA ASP A 105 -40.82 -26.37 -6.42
C ASP A 105 -40.37 -24.90 -6.30
N LEU A 106 -39.83 -24.32 -7.36
CA LEU A 106 -39.61 -22.88 -7.44
C LEU A 106 -40.93 -22.12 -7.63
N SER A 107 -41.05 -20.97 -6.96
CA SER A 107 -42.15 -20.03 -7.21
C SER A 107 -41.79 -19.05 -8.33
N ALA A 108 -40.54 -18.57 -8.33
CA ALA A 108 -40.07 -17.61 -9.32
C ALA A 108 -38.66 -17.94 -9.82
N LEU A 109 -38.46 -17.78 -11.13
CA LEU A 109 -37.17 -17.92 -11.80
C LEU A 109 -36.74 -16.58 -12.41
N ASN A 110 -35.51 -16.14 -12.15
CA ASN A 110 -34.97 -14.89 -12.64
C ASN A 110 -34.09 -15.14 -13.86
N LEU A 111 -34.43 -14.50 -14.98
CA LEU A 111 -33.78 -14.65 -16.28
C LEU A 111 -33.18 -13.31 -16.74
N THR A 112 -32.01 -13.38 -17.39
CA THR A 112 -31.43 -12.24 -18.11
C THR A 112 -31.36 -12.55 -19.59
N LEU A 113 -31.79 -11.60 -20.42
CA LEU A 113 -31.65 -11.66 -21.87
C LEU A 113 -30.17 -11.69 -22.27
N VAL A 114 -29.78 -12.67 -23.09
CA VAL A 114 -28.43 -12.77 -23.69
C VAL A 114 -28.48 -12.44 -25.17
N LYS A 115 -29.43 -13.03 -25.91
CA LYS A 115 -29.62 -12.80 -27.35
C LYS A 115 -31.07 -12.41 -27.62
N LYS A 116 -31.28 -11.28 -28.32
CA LYS A 116 -32.60 -10.84 -28.81
C LYS A 116 -33.04 -11.79 -29.94
N GLY A 117 -34.28 -12.24 -29.90
CA GLY A 117 -34.91 -12.99 -30.98
C GLY A 117 -35.48 -12.09 -32.07
N VAL A 118 -36.33 -12.67 -32.91
CA VAL A 118 -36.89 -12.00 -34.10
C VAL A 118 -38.01 -11.02 -33.71
N ASN A 119 -38.93 -11.48 -32.86
CA ASN A 119 -40.12 -10.72 -32.46
C ASN A 119 -39.79 -9.71 -31.34
N GLU A 120 -40.55 -8.63 -31.25
CA GLU A 120 -40.45 -7.69 -30.13
C GLU A 120 -41.40 -8.10 -29.00
N ILE A 121 -40.90 -8.06 -27.76
CA ILE A 121 -41.66 -8.41 -26.57
C ILE A 121 -42.15 -7.12 -25.89
N PRO A 122 -43.48 -6.94 -25.77
CA PRO A 122 -44.05 -5.71 -25.28
C PRO A 122 -43.57 -5.43 -23.85
N GLY A 123 -42.99 -4.25 -23.65
CA GLY A 123 -42.48 -3.78 -22.36
C GLY A 123 -41.12 -4.37 -21.93
N LEU A 124 -40.46 -5.16 -22.77
CA LEU A 124 -39.09 -5.65 -22.51
C LEU A 124 -38.08 -5.15 -23.56
N THR A 125 -38.46 -5.18 -24.84
CA THR A 125 -37.58 -4.76 -25.95
C THR A 125 -37.95 -3.41 -26.54
N ASP A 126 -39.22 -3.02 -26.53
CA ASP A 126 -39.67 -1.80 -27.21
C ASP A 126 -39.31 -0.53 -26.45
N LYS A 127 -39.25 -0.60 -25.11
CA LYS A 127 -38.86 0.54 -24.27
C LYS A 127 -37.40 0.43 -23.84
N ALA A 128 -36.67 1.55 -23.92
CA ALA A 128 -35.33 1.68 -23.39
C ALA A 128 -35.26 2.79 -22.32
N VAL A 129 -34.81 2.43 -21.12
CA VAL A 129 -34.61 3.36 -20.01
C VAL A 129 -33.11 3.63 -19.88
N GLY A 130 -32.73 4.89 -20.10
CA GLY A 130 -31.35 5.35 -19.96
C GLY A 130 -30.86 5.32 -18.50
N LYS A 131 -29.54 5.25 -18.31
CA LYS A 131 -28.92 5.29 -16.97
C LYS A 131 -29.09 6.69 -16.36
N LYS A 132 -29.79 6.77 -15.23
CA LYS A 132 -30.05 8.03 -14.51
C LYS A 132 -28.80 8.75 -13.98
N LEU A 133 -27.73 8.00 -13.68
CA LEU A 133 -26.53 8.54 -13.04
C LEU A 133 -25.31 8.37 -13.93
N GLY A 134 -24.65 9.49 -14.22
CA GLY A 134 -23.36 9.51 -14.90
C GLY A 134 -22.17 9.20 -13.98
N PRO A 135 -20.96 9.08 -14.55
CA PRO A 135 -19.74 8.85 -13.79
C PRO A 135 -19.36 10.04 -12.90
N LYS A 136 -19.06 9.77 -11.61
CA LYS A 136 -18.64 10.80 -10.63
C LYS A 136 -17.12 11.03 -10.58
N ARG A 137 -16.31 10.04 -10.96
CA ARG A 137 -14.83 10.09 -10.83
C ARG A 137 -14.23 10.70 -12.08
N ALA A 138 -13.27 11.62 -11.95
CA ALA A 138 -12.62 12.30 -13.08
C ALA A 138 -12.14 11.32 -14.16
N SER A 139 -11.46 10.24 -13.78
CA SER A 139 -10.98 9.22 -14.73
C SER A 139 -12.09 8.46 -15.46
N LYS A 140 -13.28 8.30 -14.84
CA LYS A 140 -14.43 7.65 -15.49
C LYS A 140 -15.15 8.60 -16.44
N ILE A 141 -15.14 9.91 -16.15
CA ILE A 141 -15.65 10.93 -17.06
C ILE A 141 -14.78 10.99 -18.31
N ARG A 142 -13.44 11.03 -18.15
CA ARG A 142 -12.51 10.99 -19.30
C ARG A 142 -12.75 9.77 -20.20
N LYS A 143 -12.87 8.57 -19.60
CA LYS A 143 -13.16 7.33 -20.35
C LYS A 143 -14.50 7.31 -21.06
N LEU A 144 -15.52 8.01 -20.54
CA LEU A 144 -16.85 8.00 -21.15
C LEU A 144 -16.90 8.86 -22.41
N PHE A 145 -16.21 10.00 -22.41
CA PHE A 145 -16.19 10.96 -23.51
C PHE A 145 -14.90 10.90 -24.35
N ASN A 146 -14.07 9.86 -24.13
CA ASN A 146 -12.76 9.70 -24.77
C ASN A 146 -11.88 10.97 -24.69
N LEU A 147 -11.87 11.63 -23.53
CA LEU A 147 -11.10 12.85 -23.30
C LEU A 147 -9.63 12.54 -23.02
N ASP A 148 -8.76 13.41 -23.51
CA ASP A 148 -7.35 13.41 -23.19
C ASP A 148 -7.08 13.90 -21.77
N LYS A 149 -5.83 13.83 -21.30
CA LYS A 149 -5.45 14.26 -19.95
C LYS A 149 -5.47 15.79 -19.80
N SER A 150 -5.22 16.51 -20.88
CA SER A 150 -5.24 17.97 -20.98
C SER A 150 -6.62 18.56 -20.75
N ASP A 151 -7.67 17.84 -21.15
CA ASP A 151 -9.02 18.38 -21.18
C ASP A 151 -9.59 18.62 -19.77
N ASP A 152 -10.39 19.68 -19.64
CA ASP A 152 -11.10 19.96 -18.39
C ASP A 152 -12.39 19.15 -18.27
N VAL A 153 -12.33 18.12 -17.43
CA VAL A 153 -13.46 17.25 -17.09
C VAL A 153 -14.66 17.97 -16.43
N ARG A 154 -14.51 19.21 -15.94
CA ARG A 154 -15.62 19.95 -15.30
C ARG A 154 -16.75 20.28 -16.28
N LYS A 155 -16.42 20.51 -17.55
CA LYS A 155 -17.38 20.87 -18.60
C LYS A 155 -18.28 19.68 -18.96
N TYR A 156 -17.72 18.47 -18.94
CA TYR A 156 -18.35 17.21 -19.38
C TYR A 156 -19.10 16.48 -18.26
N VAL A 157 -19.37 17.13 -17.12
CA VAL A 157 -20.12 16.49 -16.03
C VAL A 157 -21.61 16.41 -16.39
N ILE A 158 -22.08 15.17 -16.55
CA ILE A 158 -23.50 14.87 -16.73
C ILE A 158 -24.25 15.21 -15.44
N GLY A 159 -25.13 16.22 -15.52
CA GLY A 159 -26.10 16.54 -14.48
C GLY A 159 -27.47 16.01 -14.83
N ARG A 160 -28.43 16.22 -13.92
CA ARG A 160 -29.84 15.91 -14.17
C ARG A 160 -30.72 17.06 -13.72
N ALA A 161 -31.78 17.32 -14.48
CA ALA A 161 -32.87 18.16 -14.03
C ALA A 161 -33.72 17.38 -13.01
N ILE A 162 -34.06 18.02 -11.91
CA ILE A 162 -35.04 17.52 -10.94
C ILE A 162 -36.12 18.58 -10.81
N THR A 163 -37.36 18.19 -11.11
CA THR A 163 -38.55 19.02 -10.87
C THR A 163 -39.10 18.67 -9.49
N LYS A 164 -39.25 19.68 -8.62
CA LYS A 164 -39.91 19.52 -7.32
C LYS A 164 -40.70 20.79 -7.03
N ASN A 165 -41.98 20.64 -6.69
CA ASN A 165 -42.90 21.75 -6.39
C ASN A 165 -42.95 22.80 -7.53
N GLY A 166 -43.08 22.35 -8.78
CA GLY A 166 -43.12 23.22 -9.97
C GLY A 166 -41.78 23.87 -10.36
N LYS A 167 -40.73 23.78 -9.54
CA LYS A 167 -39.40 24.37 -9.82
C LYS A 167 -38.44 23.31 -10.35
N THR A 168 -37.76 23.62 -11.46
CA THR A 168 -36.74 22.77 -12.06
C THR A 168 -35.34 23.17 -11.56
N LYS A 169 -34.56 22.22 -11.04
CA LYS A 169 -33.17 22.45 -10.61
C LYS A 169 -32.24 21.48 -11.33
N PHE A 170 -31.14 22.00 -11.91
CA PHE A 170 -30.12 21.18 -12.53
C PHE A 170 -29.02 20.81 -11.54
N ILE A 171 -28.93 19.53 -11.19
CA ILE A 171 -27.98 19.02 -10.19
C ILE A 171 -26.83 18.27 -10.88
N LYS A 172 -25.60 18.71 -10.64
CA LYS A 172 -24.37 18.03 -11.09
C LYS A 172 -23.64 17.36 -9.92
N PRO A 173 -23.07 16.15 -10.09
CA PRO A 173 -22.28 15.50 -9.06
C PRO A 173 -20.94 16.21 -8.84
N LYS A 174 -20.50 16.29 -7.57
CA LYS A 174 -19.13 16.70 -7.24
C LYS A 174 -18.12 15.69 -7.78
N ILE A 175 -17.22 16.16 -8.65
CA ILE A 175 -16.19 15.31 -9.27
C ILE A 175 -15.19 14.82 -8.21
N GLN A 176 -15.01 13.51 -8.13
CA GLN A 176 -14.04 12.89 -7.24
C GLN A 176 -12.71 12.66 -7.95
N ARG A 177 -11.60 12.81 -7.21
CA ARG A 177 -10.21 12.65 -7.67
C ARG A 177 -9.75 13.66 -8.72
N LEU A 178 -10.42 14.79 -8.85
CA LEU A 178 -9.93 15.92 -9.63
C LEU A 178 -8.62 16.46 -9.00
N VAL A 179 -7.71 16.93 -9.84
CA VAL A 179 -6.54 17.68 -9.38
C VAL A 179 -6.99 19.13 -9.20
N THR A 180 -6.88 19.66 -7.98
CA THR A 180 -7.27 21.02 -7.63
C THR A 180 -6.13 21.71 -6.91
N GLU A 181 -6.13 23.05 -6.89
CA GLU A 181 -5.14 23.87 -6.19
C GLU A 181 -4.99 23.44 -4.72
N LYS A 182 -6.10 23.23 -4.01
CA LYS A 182 -6.09 22.73 -2.62
C LYS A 182 -5.33 21.40 -2.48
N ARG A 183 -5.44 20.49 -3.46
CA ARG A 183 -4.74 19.20 -3.46
C ARG A 183 -3.24 19.38 -3.73
N LEU A 184 -2.89 20.29 -4.65
CA LEU A 184 -1.49 20.64 -4.94
C LEU A 184 -0.82 21.30 -3.74
N LEU A 185 -1.52 22.25 -3.09
CA LEU A 185 -1.07 22.92 -1.88
C LEU A 185 -0.83 21.93 -0.74
N ARG A 186 -1.78 21.02 -0.46
CA ARG A 186 -1.60 19.96 0.55
C ARG A 186 -0.36 19.10 0.27
N LYS A 187 -0.07 18.80 -1.00
CA LYS A 187 1.12 18.04 -1.39
C LYS A 187 2.40 18.86 -1.16
N ARG A 188 2.42 20.14 -1.55
CA ARG A 188 3.55 21.06 -1.31
C ARG A 188 3.83 21.21 0.19
N ASN A 189 2.81 21.49 0.99
CA ASN A 189 2.94 21.66 2.44
C ASN A 189 3.47 20.38 3.12
N LEU A 190 3.01 19.20 2.68
CA LEU A 190 3.53 17.93 3.18
C LEU A 190 5.02 17.75 2.87
N LEU A 191 5.46 18.11 1.66
CA LEU A 191 6.88 18.04 1.28
C LEU A 191 7.71 19.04 2.09
N GLN A 192 7.26 20.30 2.20
CA GLN A 192 7.91 21.33 3.01
C GLN A 192 8.01 20.92 4.48
N ALA A 193 6.95 20.34 5.06
CA ALA A 193 6.97 19.87 6.45
C ALA A 193 7.99 18.73 6.66
N LYS A 194 8.16 17.84 5.67
CA LYS A 194 9.19 16.78 5.73
C LYS A 194 10.60 17.36 5.64
N GLU A 195 10.82 18.35 4.77
CA GLU A 195 12.10 19.04 4.63
C GLU A 195 12.44 19.82 5.90
N LYS A 196 11.49 20.58 6.44
CA LYS A 196 11.64 21.31 7.70
C LYS A 196 12.05 20.38 8.83
N ARG A 197 11.35 19.25 9.01
CA ARG A 197 11.70 18.24 10.02
C ARG A 197 13.11 17.68 9.83
N ARG A 198 13.55 17.47 8.59
CA ARG A 198 14.91 16.98 8.30
C ARG A 198 15.95 18.03 8.68
N LEU A 199 15.68 19.30 8.37
CA LEU A 199 16.56 20.42 8.66
C LEU A 199 16.67 20.67 10.18
N GLU A 200 15.53 20.71 10.87
CA GLU A 200 15.46 20.82 12.34
C GLU A 200 16.25 19.69 13.01
N LYS A 201 16.05 18.43 12.59
CA LYS A 201 16.82 17.28 13.10
C LYS A 201 18.32 17.45 12.86
N LYS A 202 18.73 17.96 11.70
CA LYS A 202 20.14 18.19 11.36
C LYS A 202 20.75 19.29 12.26
N GLN A 203 20.00 20.35 12.53
CA GLN A 203 20.41 21.43 13.43
C GLN A 203 20.52 20.93 14.87
N GLN A 204 19.49 20.26 15.39
CA GLN A 204 19.51 19.67 16.73
C GLN A 204 20.66 18.69 16.93
N LEU A 205 20.95 17.85 15.93
CA LEU A 205 22.08 16.92 15.99
C LEU A 205 23.43 17.65 15.97
N LYS A 206 23.53 18.79 15.27
CA LYS A 206 24.72 19.64 15.27
C LYS A 206 24.91 20.31 16.63
N GLU A 207 23.86 20.91 17.18
CA GLU A 207 23.85 21.56 18.49
C GLU A 207 24.19 20.57 19.61
N TYR A 208 23.55 19.39 19.61
CA TYR A 208 23.82 18.33 20.57
C TYR A 208 25.28 17.87 20.52
N LYS A 209 25.86 17.69 19.32
CA LYS A 209 27.28 17.36 19.17
C LYS A 209 28.20 18.44 19.73
N GLN A 210 27.87 19.72 19.51
CA GLN A 210 28.64 20.83 20.06
C GLN A 210 28.58 20.85 21.60
N LEU A 211 27.38 20.67 22.18
CA LEU A 211 27.18 20.57 23.62
C LEU A 211 27.98 19.41 24.23
N LEU A 212 27.89 18.24 23.61
CA LEU A 212 28.60 17.03 24.05
C LEU A 212 30.12 17.21 24.02
N ASN A 213 30.65 17.89 23.00
CA ASN A 213 32.07 18.21 22.93
C ASN A 213 32.50 19.17 24.04
N LYS A 214 31.71 20.21 24.35
CA LYS A 214 31.96 21.13 25.46
C LYS A 214 31.98 20.40 26.81
N TYR A 215 30.94 19.59 27.05
CA TYR A 215 30.84 18.78 28.27
C TYR A 215 32.04 17.82 28.43
N ARG A 216 32.48 17.16 27.35
CA ARG A 216 33.71 16.33 27.37
C ARG A 216 34.96 17.16 27.67
N SER A 217 35.10 18.35 27.11
CA SER A 217 36.24 19.21 27.39
C SER A 217 36.28 19.67 28.86
N GLU A 218 35.12 19.99 29.44
CA GLU A 218 35.00 20.37 30.84
C GLU A 218 35.34 19.19 31.78
N LEU A 219 34.83 17.99 31.49
CA LEU A 219 35.19 16.78 32.24
C LEU A 219 36.69 16.47 32.18
N ASN A 220 37.30 16.61 31.00
CA ASN A 220 38.74 16.40 30.84
C ASN A 220 39.54 17.44 31.64
N GLN A 221 39.12 18.72 31.62
CA GLN A 221 39.75 19.77 32.44
C GLN A 221 39.62 19.48 33.94
N GLN A 222 38.45 19.04 34.41
CA GLN A 222 38.25 18.63 35.81
C GLN A 222 39.18 17.47 36.19
N HIS A 223 39.27 16.45 35.34
CA HIS A 223 40.16 15.31 35.54
C HIS A 223 41.65 15.75 35.55
N ASP A 224 42.06 16.66 34.67
CA ASP A 224 43.42 17.21 34.66
C ASP A 224 43.73 18.01 35.93
N VAL A 225 42.78 18.79 36.45
CA VAL A 225 42.91 19.49 37.74
C VAL A 225 43.03 18.48 38.89
N GLU A 226 42.24 17.41 38.91
CA GLU A 226 42.35 16.37 39.94
C GLU A 226 43.68 15.62 39.86
N THR A 227 44.13 15.23 38.67
CA THR A 227 45.40 14.51 38.51
C THR A 227 46.60 15.38 38.86
N THR A 228 46.57 16.69 38.55
CA THR A 228 47.61 17.63 38.97
C THR A 228 47.61 17.84 40.49
N LYS A 229 46.45 17.92 41.15
CA LYS A 229 46.34 17.90 42.62
C LYS A 229 46.93 16.62 43.21
N LYS A 230 46.57 15.44 42.70
CA LYS A 230 47.12 14.13 43.12
C LYS A 230 48.64 14.05 42.91
N LYS A 231 49.17 14.57 41.80
CA LYS A 231 50.62 14.64 41.53
C LYS A 231 51.34 15.59 42.51
N LYS A 232 50.76 16.75 42.84
CA LYS A 232 51.30 17.68 43.85
C LYS A 232 51.39 17.02 45.23
N VAL A 233 50.34 16.31 45.66
CA VAL A 233 50.32 15.56 46.92
C VAL A 233 51.34 14.41 46.92
N LYS A 234 51.46 13.64 45.84
CA LYS A 234 52.52 12.62 45.71
C LYS A 234 53.92 13.25 45.77
N LYS A 235 54.11 14.43 45.16
CA LYS A 235 55.40 15.14 45.17
C LYS A 235 55.75 15.66 46.58
N SER A 236 54.79 16.16 47.36
CA SER A 236 55.02 16.54 48.76
C SER A 236 55.34 15.32 49.63
N LEU A 237 54.59 14.21 49.51
CA LEU A 237 54.87 12.93 50.18
C LEU A 237 56.25 12.34 49.78
N SER A 238 56.68 12.52 48.53
CA SER A 238 58.02 12.08 48.09
C SER A 238 59.15 12.98 48.61
N LYS A 239 58.86 14.26 48.91
CA LYS A 239 59.83 15.20 49.50
C LYS A 239 60.05 14.89 50.98
N THR A 240 59.00 14.55 51.72
CA THR A 240 59.12 14.11 53.13
C THR A 240 59.89 12.79 53.26
N ASN A 241 59.74 11.88 52.29
CA ASN A 241 60.56 10.64 52.25
C ASN A 241 62.01 10.89 51.77
N LYS A 242 62.28 11.97 51.00
CA LYS A 242 63.64 12.40 50.62
C LYS A 242 64.40 13.12 51.73
N THR A 243 63.72 13.82 52.63
CA THR A 243 64.35 14.40 53.83
C THR A 243 64.79 13.35 54.83
N ALA A 244 64.12 12.19 54.89
CA ALA A 244 64.56 11.03 55.68
C ALA A 244 65.77 10.27 55.08
N SER A 245 66.03 10.42 53.78
CA SER A 245 67.12 9.71 53.07
C SER A 245 68.31 10.60 52.70
N LYS A 246 68.27 11.91 52.98
CA LYS A 246 69.39 12.85 52.77
C LYS A 246 70.39 12.93 53.93
N SER A 247 70.17 12.19 55.03
CA SER A 247 71.12 12.07 56.15
C SER A 247 72.17 10.97 55.97
N LYS A 248 72.19 10.28 54.82
CA LYS A 248 73.23 9.30 54.48
C LYS A 248 73.64 9.51 53.02
N LEU A 249 74.95 9.49 52.78
CA LEU A 249 75.64 9.67 51.50
C LEU A 249 75.94 11.12 51.07
N ASN A 250 76.75 11.81 51.88
CA ASN A 250 77.97 12.44 51.37
C ASN A 250 79.15 11.55 51.79
N THR A 251 79.57 10.64 50.92
CA THR A 251 80.92 10.03 50.92
C THR A 251 81.07 9.18 49.67
N LYS A 252 82.17 9.43 48.94
CA LYS A 252 82.66 8.70 47.77
C LYS A 252 82.02 9.08 46.43
N GLN A 253 82.30 10.32 46.04
CA GLN A 253 82.79 10.59 44.69
C GLN A 253 84.08 9.79 44.43
N GLU A 254 84.30 9.47 43.17
CA GLU A 254 85.46 8.79 42.60
C GLU A 254 85.54 7.28 42.81
N GLN A 255 84.83 6.55 41.93
CA GLN A 255 85.48 5.52 41.12
C GLN A 255 84.60 5.16 39.91
N LYS A 256 85.17 5.41 38.72
CA LYS A 256 85.05 4.61 37.49
C LYS A 256 83.66 4.61 36.85
N ASP A 257 83.46 5.37 35.76
CA ASP A 257 84.05 5.03 34.46
C ASP A 257 84.41 3.56 34.34
N LYS A 258 83.37 2.73 34.23
CA LYS A 258 83.34 1.40 33.59
C LYS A 258 81.93 0.81 33.71
N THR A 259 80.98 1.32 32.93
CA THR A 259 79.81 0.54 32.42
C THR A 259 78.92 1.33 31.44
N GLU A 260 79.45 2.36 30.78
CA GLU A 260 79.09 2.60 29.38
C GLU A 260 79.60 1.42 28.52
N LYS A 261 78.80 0.35 28.38
CA LYS A 261 78.86 -0.59 27.23
C LYS A 261 77.82 -1.73 27.23
N LYS A 262 76.85 -1.81 28.16
CA LYS A 262 75.85 -2.92 28.14
C LYS A 262 74.36 -2.56 28.11
N GLN A 263 73.96 -1.28 28.12
CA GLN A 263 72.54 -0.90 27.98
C GLN A 263 72.18 -0.20 26.65
N ASN A 264 73.17 0.20 25.85
CA ASN A 264 72.93 0.78 24.52
C ASN A 264 72.64 -0.25 23.41
N LYS A 265 72.53 -1.55 23.74
CA LYS A 265 72.21 -2.63 22.77
C LYS A 265 70.73 -3.07 22.76
N THR A 266 69.93 -2.67 23.75
CA THR A 266 68.51 -3.07 23.88
C THR A 266 67.51 -1.99 23.47
N ASN A 267 67.93 -0.74 23.35
CA ASN A 267 67.04 0.38 22.98
C ASN A 267 66.96 0.64 21.46
N ASN A 268 67.97 0.27 20.67
CA ASN A 268 67.89 0.40 19.19
C ASN A 268 67.01 -0.67 18.53
N LEU A 269 66.86 -1.86 19.12
CA LEU A 269 66.02 -2.95 18.57
C LEU A 269 64.50 -2.74 18.73
N LYS A 270 64.05 -1.80 19.57
CA LYS A 270 62.62 -1.50 19.76
C LYS A 270 62.12 -0.34 18.88
N LYS A 271 63.02 0.52 18.39
CA LYS A 271 62.68 1.68 17.54
C LYS A 271 62.43 1.28 16.07
N ASP A 272 63.18 0.29 15.57
CA ASP A 272 63.04 -0.21 14.19
C ASP A 272 61.75 -1.05 13.95
N LYS A 273 61.18 -1.64 15.00
CA LYS A 273 59.91 -2.40 14.90
C LYS A 273 58.66 -1.51 14.86
N SER A 274 58.71 -0.29 15.41
CA SER A 274 57.60 0.66 15.34
C SER A 274 57.49 1.35 13.98
N GLU A 275 58.61 1.70 13.36
CA GLU A 275 58.63 2.44 12.09
C GLU A 275 58.21 1.57 10.88
N LYS A 276 58.56 0.27 10.88
CA LYS A 276 58.09 -0.68 9.84
C LYS A 276 56.57 -0.94 9.90
N LYS A 277 55.93 -0.81 11.07
CA LYS A 277 54.49 -1.04 11.26
C LYS A 277 53.64 0.15 10.80
N GLU A 278 54.22 1.34 10.76
CA GLU A 278 53.55 2.57 10.33
C GLU A 278 53.63 2.79 8.81
N GLN A 279 54.71 2.35 8.17
CA GLN A 279 54.86 2.38 6.70
C GLN A 279 53.95 1.36 5.98
N ALA A 280 53.66 0.20 6.59
CA ALA A 280 52.74 -0.79 6.02
C ALA A 280 51.27 -0.34 6.01
N LYS A 281 50.85 0.49 6.99
CA LYS A 281 49.47 1.04 7.05
C LYS A 281 49.22 2.22 6.11
N LYS A 282 50.28 2.91 5.68
CA LYS A 282 50.17 4.00 4.69
C LYS A 282 50.05 3.47 3.24
N LYS A 283 50.70 2.35 2.91
CA LYS A 283 50.61 1.72 1.56
C LYS A 283 49.24 1.08 1.26
N THR A 284 48.52 0.58 2.27
CA THR A 284 47.18 0.00 2.08
C THR A 284 46.11 1.06 1.80
N LYS A 285 46.20 2.24 2.45
CA LYS A 285 45.27 3.36 2.21
C LYS A 285 45.41 4.02 0.84
N THR A 286 46.60 4.01 0.24
CA THR A 286 46.83 4.58 -1.09
C THR A 286 46.27 3.72 -2.23
N ASN A 287 46.22 2.40 -2.05
CA ASN A 287 45.67 1.47 -3.05
C ASN A 287 44.13 1.44 -3.10
N GLU A 288 43.45 1.66 -1.97
CA GLU A 288 41.98 1.73 -1.94
C GLU A 288 41.43 3.00 -2.62
N ASN A 289 42.15 4.13 -2.50
CA ASN A 289 41.77 5.40 -3.16
C ASN A 289 41.99 5.41 -4.68
N THR A 290 42.91 4.58 -5.20
CA THR A 290 43.15 4.47 -6.66
C THR A 290 42.18 3.51 -7.36
N GLN A 291 41.51 2.62 -6.63
CA GLN A 291 40.47 1.75 -7.19
C GLN A 291 39.09 2.43 -7.27
N GLN A 292 38.75 3.32 -6.33
CA GLN A 292 37.48 4.07 -6.36
C GLN A 292 37.43 5.18 -7.42
N THR A 293 38.57 5.74 -7.81
CA THR A 293 38.66 6.77 -8.87
C THR A 293 38.57 6.19 -10.29
N LYS A 294 38.73 4.86 -10.48
CA LYS A 294 38.54 4.19 -11.78
C LYS A 294 37.09 3.76 -12.05
N GLN A 295 36.21 3.75 -11.06
CA GLN A 295 34.80 3.35 -11.22
C GLN A 295 33.83 4.50 -11.57
N ASN A 296 34.27 5.77 -11.50
CA ASN A 296 33.44 6.95 -11.77
C ASN A 296 33.95 7.78 -12.96
N LYS A 297 34.15 7.14 -14.13
CA LYS A 297 34.25 7.86 -15.41
C LYS A 297 32.90 7.80 -16.14
N PRO A 298 32.24 8.93 -16.45
CA PRO A 298 31.04 8.94 -17.27
C PRO A 298 31.37 8.76 -18.76
N ASP A 299 30.63 7.85 -19.41
CA ASP A 299 30.70 7.57 -20.84
C ASP A 299 30.42 8.83 -21.70
N LYS A 300 31.43 9.27 -22.45
CA LYS A 300 31.24 10.19 -23.58
C LYS A 300 30.72 9.39 -24.79
N LYS A 301 29.40 9.22 -24.88
CA LYS A 301 28.70 8.91 -26.14
C LYS A 301 27.62 9.94 -26.40
N ASN A 302 27.92 10.89 -27.27
CA ASN A 302 27.04 11.37 -28.35
C ASN A 302 27.80 12.42 -29.16
N LYS A 303 28.62 11.93 -30.10
CA LYS A 303 29.03 12.68 -31.29
C LYS A 303 27.96 12.44 -32.35
N ALA A 304 27.42 13.54 -32.86
CA ALA A 304 27.04 13.80 -34.25
C ALA A 304 26.40 12.66 -35.07
N LYS A 305 25.16 12.89 -35.53
CA LYS A 305 24.77 12.85 -36.94
C LYS A 305 23.32 13.31 -37.12
N LYS A 306 23.14 14.13 -38.17
CA LYS A 306 21.93 14.52 -38.93
C LYS A 306 20.57 14.16 -38.37
#